data_AF-A0A963MNU6-F1
#
_entry.id   AF-A0A963MNU6-F1
#
_cell.length_a   1.000
_cell.length_b   1.000
_cell.length_c   1.000
_cell.angle_alpha   90.00
_cell.angle_beta   90.00
_cell.angle_gamma   90.00
#
_symmetry.space_group_name_H-M   'P 1'
#
loop_
_entity.id
_entity.type
_entity.pdbx_description
1 polymer ?
#
loop_
_entity_poly.entity_id
_entity_poly.type
_entity_poly.pdbx_seq_one_letter_code
_entity_poly.pdbx_strand_id
1 'polypeptide(L)'
;MTSHSTYPRDLVGYGRNPPHADWPGRARVAVQFVLNYEEGGENCVLHGDAGSEQFLSELFNAASYPERHLSMEGIYEYGARVGVWRFLREFERRGLPMTIFGVSMALERHPELTAAFKELGHEIACHGWRWIHYQNTPEEVEREHM
;
A
#
# COMPACT_ATOMS: atom_id res chain seq x y z
N MET A 1 16.45 -39.50 -6.85
CA MET A 1 15.73 -39.17 -8.09
C MET A 1 15.08 -37.81 -7.89
N THR A 2 15.78 -36.74 -8.24
CA THR A 2 15.25 -35.37 -8.20
C THR A 2 14.40 -35.16 -9.44
N SER A 3 13.07 -35.28 -9.31
CA SER A 3 12.18 -34.83 -10.39
C SER A 3 12.25 -33.31 -10.44
N HIS A 4 12.89 -32.76 -11.46
CA HIS A 4 12.77 -31.35 -11.80
C HIS A 4 11.34 -31.08 -12.23
N SER A 5 10.46 -30.80 -11.27
CA SER A 5 9.11 -30.31 -11.55
C SER A 5 9.23 -28.93 -12.16
N THR A 6 8.74 -28.76 -13.38
CA THR A 6 8.65 -27.48 -14.12
C THR A 6 7.61 -26.52 -13.54
N TYR A 7 7.00 -26.87 -12.39
CA TYR A 7 5.94 -26.10 -11.77
C TYR A 7 6.51 -24.96 -10.92
N PRO A 8 6.27 -23.68 -11.26
CA PRO A 8 7.00 -22.54 -10.69
C PRO A 8 6.39 -22.03 -9.37
N ARG A 9 5.62 -22.86 -8.65
CA ARG A 9 4.93 -22.48 -7.41
C ARG A 9 5.23 -23.50 -6.33
N ASP A 10 5.64 -23.01 -5.16
CA ASP A 10 5.74 -23.82 -3.95
C ASP A 10 4.34 -23.93 -3.29
N LEU A 11 3.73 -25.11 -3.40
CA LEU A 11 2.47 -25.43 -2.71
C LEU A 11 2.70 -26.16 -1.37
N VAL A 12 3.95 -26.53 -1.06
CA VAL A 12 4.28 -27.33 0.12
C VAL A 12 4.63 -26.42 1.29
N GLY A 13 5.50 -25.42 1.06
CA GLY A 13 6.02 -24.55 2.10
C GLY A 13 6.59 -25.36 3.28
N TYR A 14 6.19 -25.02 4.51
CA TYR A 14 6.63 -25.71 5.72
C TYR A 14 5.91 -27.05 6.01
N GLY A 15 4.86 -27.40 5.26
CA GLY A 15 4.07 -28.61 5.50
C GLY A 15 3.49 -28.68 6.91
N ARG A 16 3.45 -29.89 7.50
CA ARG A 16 2.79 -30.18 8.79
C ARG A 16 3.48 -29.55 10.00
N ASN A 17 4.77 -29.23 9.90
CA ASN A 17 5.62 -28.86 11.04
C ASN A 17 6.31 -27.51 10.79
N PRO A 18 5.59 -26.39 10.90
CA PRO A 18 6.21 -25.06 10.79
C PRO A 18 7.24 -24.83 11.89
N PRO A 19 8.30 -24.05 11.63
CA PRO A 19 9.30 -23.74 12.64
C PRO A 19 8.69 -22.95 13.80
N HIS A 20 9.23 -23.13 14.99
CA HIS A 20 8.89 -22.28 16.13
C HIS A 20 9.52 -20.90 15.94
N ALA A 21 8.71 -19.86 15.83
CA ALA A 21 9.18 -18.52 15.48
C ALA A 21 9.99 -17.81 16.57
N ASP A 22 9.85 -18.24 17.84
CA ASP A 22 10.59 -17.73 18.99
C ASP A 22 10.59 -16.20 19.13
N TRP A 23 9.40 -15.60 19.05
CA TRP A 23 9.24 -14.15 19.08
C TRP A 23 9.76 -13.53 20.38
N PRO A 24 10.28 -12.28 20.33
CA PRO A 24 10.75 -11.56 21.51
C PRO A 24 9.73 -11.57 22.65
N GLY A 25 10.23 -11.67 23.89
CA GLY A 25 9.37 -11.72 25.08
C GLY A 25 8.48 -12.96 25.17
N ARG A 26 8.76 -14.03 24.39
CA ARG A 26 7.93 -15.24 24.29
C ARG A 26 6.50 -14.95 23.86
N ALA A 27 6.31 -13.95 23.00
CA ALA A 27 5.01 -13.60 22.47
C ALA A 27 4.38 -14.78 21.71
N ARG A 28 3.08 -15.00 21.94
CA ARG A 28 2.31 -16.08 21.27
C ARG A 28 1.92 -15.74 19.84
N VAL A 29 1.91 -14.45 19.52
CA VAL A 29 1.56 -13.89 18.22
C VAL A 29 2.33 -12.58 18.04
N ALA A 30 2.78 -12.32 16.82
CA ALA A 30 3.25 -11.01 16.40
C ALA A 30 2.11 -10.32 15.62
N VAL A 31 1.78 -9.09 15.98
CA VAL A 31 0.78 -8.27 15.27
C VAL A 31 1.54 -7.14 14.59
N GLN A 32 1.32 -6.98 13.29
CA GLN A 32 1.95 -5.95 12.48
C GLN A 32 0.82 -5.15 11.80
N PHE A 33 0.75 -3.85 12.08
CA PHE A 33 -0.26 -2.96 11.50
C PHE A 33 0.31 -2.27 10.27
N VAL A 34 -0.35 -2.46 9.12
CA VAL A 34 -0.03 -1.74 7.90
C VAL A 34 -1.03 -0.61 7.70
N LEU A 35 -0.50 0.61 7.49
CA LEU A 35 -1.27 1.72 6.96
C LEU A 35 -0.81 1.98 5.54
N ASN A 36 -1.67 1.71 4.56
CA ASN A 36 -1.39 2.11 3.18
C ASN A 36 -1.59 3.62 3.04
N TYR A 37 -0.71 4.27 2.30
CA TYR A 37 -0.86 5.66 1.90
C TYR A 37 -0.72 5.74 0.38
N GLU A 38 -1.88 5.82 -0.27
CA GLU A 38 -2.05 5.65 -1.72
C GLU A 38 -2.65 6.91 -2.35
N GLU A 39 -3.24 7.78 -1.52
CA GLU A 39 -3.97 8.97 -1.89
C GLU A 39 -3.08 10.06 -2.50
N GLY A 40 -3.32 10.37 -3.77
CA GLY A 40 -2.47 11.18 -4.64
C GLY A 40 -1.57 10.37 -5.58
N GLY A 41 -1.60 9.04 -5.49
CA GLY A 41 -0.84 8.12 -6.34
C GLY A 41 -1.71 7.21 -7.24
N GLU A 42 -3.02 7.23 -7.05
CA GLU A 42 -4.03 6.44 -7.76
C GLU A 42 -4.19 6.82 -9.24
N ASN A 43 -5.04 6.10 -9.98
CA ASN A 43 -5.33 6.43 -11.37
C ASN A 43 -6.05 7.77 -11.48
N CYS A 44 -5.44 8.71 -12.20
CA CYS A 44 -6.03 9.99 -12.52
C CYS A 44 -5.45 10.52 -13.83
N VAL A 45 -6.30 11.14 -14.66
CA VAL A 45 -5.86 11.78 -15.90
C VAL A 45 -4.83 12.91 -15.65
N LEU A 46 -4.81 13.48 -14.44
CA LEU A 46 -3.79 14.45 -14.01
C LEU A 46 -2.41 13.82 -13.77
N HIS A 47 -2.34 12.52 -13.57
CA HIS A 47 -1.11 11.74 -13.42
C HIS A 47 -0.63 11.13 -14.75
N GLY A 48 -1.38 11.35 -15.84
CA GLY A 48 -1.08 10.82 -17.17
C GLY A 48 -1.77 9.48 -17.47
N ASP A 49 -2.66 9.00 -16.60
CA ASP A 49 -3.37 7.74 -16.81
C ASP A 49 -4.52 7.89 -17.82
N ALA A 50 -4.87 6.79 -18.49
CA ALA A 50 -5.91 6.79 -19.52
C ALA A 50 -7.33 7.04 -18.97
N GLY A 51 -7.55 6.86 -17.68
CA GLY A 51 -8.83 7.13 -17.04
C GLY A 51 -8.77 7.21 -15.52
N SER A 52 -9.90 7.56 -14.92
CA SER A 52 -10.06 7.71 -13.48
C SER A 52 -10.01 6.39 -12.72
N GLU A 53 -9.65 6.45 -11.43
CA GLU A 53 -9.69 5.33 -10.50
C GLU A 53 -11.08 4.69 -10.38
N GLN A 54 -11.06 3.38 -10.10
CA GLN A 54 -12.24 2.53 -9.94
C GLN A 54 -12.23 1.75 -8.62
N PHE A 55 -11.05 1.54 -8.03
CA PHE A 55 -10.86 0.61 -6.92
C PHE A 55 -10.95 1.31 -5.55
N LEU A 56 -11.15 0.49 -4.50
CA LEU A 56 -11.19 0.84 -3.07
C LEU A 56 -11.78 2.23 -2.74
N SER A 57 -13.02 2.45 -3.16
CA SER A 57 -13.79 3.65 -2.82
C SER A 57 -15.17 3.29 -2.28
N GLU A 58 -15.90 4.29 -1.81
CA GLU A 58 -17.32 4.15 -1.41
C GLU A 58 -18.25 3.89 -2.61
N LEU A 59 -17.74 4.06 -3.85
CA LEU A 59 -18.50 3.87 -5.07
C LEU A 59 -18.40 2.41 -5.51
N PHE A 60 -19.46 1.64 -5.27
CA PHE A 60 -19.53 0.25 -5.71
C PHE A 60 -19.45 0.15 -7.24
N ASN A 61 -18.41 -0.52 -7.74
CA ASN A 61 -18.18 -0.78 -9.17
C ASN A 61 -18.16 0.50 -10.04
N ALA A 62 -17.41 1.52 -9.60
CA ALA A 62 -17.22 2.74 -10.37
C ALA A 62 -16.65 2.46 -11.76
N ALA A 63 -17.19 3.11 -12.79
CA ALA A 63 -16.60 3.10 -14.12
C ALA A 63 -15.33 3.97 -14.15
N SER A 64 -14.37 3.61 -15.01
CA SER A 64 -13.27 4.50 -15.37
C SER A 64 -13.73 5.44 -16.48
N TYR A 65 -13.46 6.73 -16.32
CA TYR A 65 -13.74 7.76 -17.32
C TYR A 65 -12.42 8.27 -17.89
N PRO A 66 -12.31 8.56 -19.20
CA PRO A 66 -11.15 9.23 -19.80
C PRO A 66 -11.08 10.73 -19.45
N GLU A 67 -11.58 11.08 -18.26
CA GLU A 67 -11.76 12.41 -17.71
C GLU A 67 -11.58 12.32 -16.19
N ARG A 68 -11.60 13.46 -15.51
CA ARG A 68 -11.62 13.50 -14.04
C ARG A 68 -12.92 12.96 -13.49
N HIS A 69 -12.83 12.07 -12.50
CA HIS A 69 -13.97 11.61 -11.72
C HIS A 69 -13.98 12.31 -10.36
N LEU A 70 -14.58 13.49 -10.30
CA LEU A 70 -14.48 14.38 -9.13
C LEU A 70 -14.97 13.74 -7.83
N SER A 71 -15.97 12.88 -7.87
CA SER A 71 -16.43 12.14 -6.69
C SER A 71 -15.38 11.14 -6.19
N MET A 72 -14.69 10.45 -7.10
CA MET A 72 -13.60 9.53 -6.76
C MET A 72 -12.41 10.29 -6.16
N GLU A 73 -12.00 11.39 -6.80
CA GLU A 73 -10.92 12.26 -6.29
C GLU A 73 -11.24 12.76 -4.87
N GLY A 74 -12.46 13.25 -4.62
CA GLY A 74 -12.88 13.70 -3.29
C GLY A 74 -12.88 12.60 -2.22
N ILE A 75 -13.15 11.35 -2.60
CA ILE A 75 -13.06 10.20 -1.68
C ILE A 75 -11.60 9.93 -1.30
N TYR A 76 -10.69 9.89 -2.28
CA TYR A 76 -9.26 9.73 -2.03
C TYR A 76 -8.70 10.90 -1.21
N GLU A 77 -9.08 12.13 -1.53
CA GLU A 77 -8.68 13.31 -0.76
C GLU A 77 -9.06 13.22 0.73
N TYR A 78 -10.15 12.54 1.09
CA TYR A 78 -10.52 12.35 2.50
C TYR A 78 -9.46 11.55 3.27
N GLY A 79 -8.88 10.52 2.65
CA GLY A 79 -7.81 9.71 3.26
C GLY A 79 -6.60 10.57 3.63
N ALA A 80 -6.07 11.32 2.67
CA ALA A 80 -4.94 12.23 2.87
C ALA A 80 -5.23 13.42 3.78
N ARG A 81 -6.44 13.99 3.73
CA ARG A 81 -6.77 15.22 4.46
C ARG A 81 -7.22 14.96 5.90
N VAL A 82 -7.88 13.83 6.16
CA VAL A 82 -8.61 13.58 7.42
C VAL A 82 -8.35 12.19 7.98
N GLY A 83 -8.44 11.16 7.13
CA GLY A 83 -8.35 9.75 7.54
C GLY A 83 -7.02 9.44 8.22
N VAL A 84 -5.92 9.75 7.55
CA VAL A 84 -4.56 9.45 8.01
C VAL A 84 -4.25 10.03 9.39
N TRP A 85 -4.58 11.30 9.63
CA TRP A 85 -4.34 11.95 10.92
C TRP A 85 -5.15 11.32 12.06
N ARG A 86 -6.33 10.76 11.77
CA ARG A 86 -7.13 10.05 12.77
C ARG A 86 -6.45 8.75 13.19
N PHE A 87 -5.86 8.01 12.26
CA PHE A 87 -5.08 6.81 12.57
C PHE A 87 -3.80 7.14 13.33
N LEU A 88 -3.03 8.13 12.87
CA LEU A 88 -1.80 8.54 13.55
C LEU A 88 -2.04 8.92 15.01
N ARG A 89 -3.06 9.74 15.30
CA ARG A 89 -3.43 10.09 16.68
C ARG A 89 -3.78 8.87 17.53
N GLU A 90 -4.46 7.86 16.98
CA GLU A 90 -4.87 6.70 17.76
C GLU A 90 -3.69 5.76 18.08
N PHE A 91 -2.73 5.63 17.16
CA PHE A 91 -1.52 4.84 17.40
C PHE A 91 -0.54 5.54 18.33
N GLU A 92 -0.34 6.86 18.14
CA GLU A 92 0.45 7.70 19.04
C GLU A 92 -0.10 7.62 20.47
N ARG A 93 -1.42 7.81 20.64
CA ARG A 93 -2.09 7.73 21.95
C ARG A 93 -1.86 6.39 22.65
N ARG A 94 -1.69 5.31 21.90
CA ARG A 94 -1.45 3.96 22.43
C ARG A 94 0.03 3.60 22.52
N GLY A 95 0.93 4.43 21.99
CA GLY A 95 2.35 4.11 21.87
C GLY A 95 2.62 2.86 21.02
N LEU A 96 1.82 2.63 19.98
CA LEU A 96 1.94 1.46 19.10
C LEU A 96 2.62 1.83 17.77
N PRO A 97 3.51 0.96 17.24
CA PRO A 97 4.09 1.15 15.93
C PRO A 97 3.14 0.68 14.81
N MET A 98 3.39 1.21 13.61
CA MET A 98 2.85 0.71 12.35
C MET A 98 3.94 0.77 11.27
N THR A 99 3.73 0.03 10.18
CA THR A 99 4.51 0.16 8.94
C THR A 99 3.63 0.85 7.90
N ILE A 100 4.12 1.93 7.33
CA ILE A 100 3.47 2.65 6.24
C ILE A 100 3.84 1.99 4.93
N PHE A 101 2.84 1.55 4.17
CA PHE A 101 3.02 1.15 2.78
C PHE A 101 2.76 2.40 1.93
N GLY A 102 3.84 3.14 1.66
CA GLY A 102 3.76 4.45 1.03
C GLY A 102 4.00 4.37 -0.46
N VAL A 103 3.01 4.81 -1.24
CA VAL A 103 3.17 5.03 -2.68
C VAL A 103 4.00 6.30 -2.86
N SER A 104 5.13 6.21 -3.55
CA SER A 104 6.11 7.30 -3.58
C SER A 104 5.53 8.60 -4.15
N MET A 105 4.69 8.55 -5.20
CA MET A 105 4.00 9.74 -5.73
C MET A 105 3.07 10.37 -4.67
N ALA A 106 2.35 9.57 -3.88
CA ALA A 106 1.49 10.08 -2.81
C ALA A 106 2.32 10.77 -1.70
N LEU A 107 3.44 10.14 -1.30
CA LEU A 107 4.36 10.69 -0.29
C LEU A 107 4.99 12.03 -0.75
N GLU A 108 5.34 12.15 -2.03
CA GLU A 108 5.87 13.41 -2.61
C GLU A 108 4.84 14.54 -2.61
N ARG A 109 3.56 14.22 -2.80
CA ARG A 109 2.47 15.21 -2.79
C ARG A 109 2.11 15.71 -1.39
N HIS A 110 2.51 14.99 -0.34
CA HIS A 110 2.22 15.34 1.05
C HIS A 110 3.48 15.23 1.95
N PRO A 111 4.51 16.06 1.68
CA PRO A 111 5.81 15.93 2.36
C PRO A 111 5.75 16.16 3.88
N GLU A 112 4.81 16.99 4.34
CA GLU A 112 4.56 17.21 5.78
C GLU A 112 4.12 15.92 6.49
N LEU A 113 3.18 15.19 5.89
CA LEU A 113 2.72 13.91 6.43
C LEU A 113 3.82 12.84 6.36
N THR A 114 4.58 12.80 5.27
CA THR A 114 5.75 11.92 5.14
C THR A 114 6.77 12.19 6.25
N ALA A 115 6.99 13.45 6.60
CA ALA A 115 7.83 13.82 7.75
C ALA A 115 7.20 13.35 9.08
N ALA A 116 5.90 13.54 9.27
CA ALA A 116 5.19 13.11 10.48
C ALA A 116 5.29 11.59 10.70
N PHE A 117 5.20 10.76 9.65
CA PHE A 117 5.42 9.32 9.77
C PHE A 117 6.80 8.99 10.35
N LYS A 118 7.85 9.69 9.91
CA LYS A 118 9.22 9.51 10.39
C LYS A 118 9.41 10.03 11.81
N GLU A 119 8.84 11.19 12.13
CA GLU A 119 8.88 11.78 13.47
C GLU A 119 8.21 10.88 14.52
N LEU A 120 7.11 10.22 14.15
CA LEU A 120 6.41 9.24 14.98
C LEU A 120 7.12 7.87 15.04
N GLY A 121 8.23 7.70 14.33
CA GLY A 121 9.02 6.48 14.34
C GLY A 121 8.37 5.30 13.62
N HIS A 122 7.43 5.55 12.71
CA HIS A 122 6.86 4.50 11.87
C HIS A 122 7.84 4.11 10.75
N GLU A 123 7.89 2.82 10.44
CA GLU A 123 8.61 2.32 9.27
C GLU A 123 7.89 2.79 8.00
N ILE A 124 8.62 3.13 6.93
CA ILE A 124 8.06 3.40 5.61
C ILE A 124 8.62 2.37 4.64
N ALA A 125 7.75 1.47 4.18
CA ALA A 125 8.03 0.53 3.11
C ALA A 125 7.55 1.10 1.76
N CYS A 126 8.28 0.77 0.69
CA CYS A 126 7.89 1.14 -0.67
C CYS A 126 6.64 0.37 -1.09
N HIS A 127 5.63 1.09 -1.54
CA HIS A 127 4.40 0.54 -2.14
C HIS A 127 4.29 0.89 -3.63
N GLY A 128 5.45 0.94 -4.29
CA GLY A 128 5.62 1.34 -5.70
C GLY A 128 5.61 2.85 -5.92
N TRP A 129 6.07 3.29 -7.11
CA TRP A 129 5.98 4.69 -7.53
C TRP A 129 4.52 5.16 -7.68
N ARG A 130 3.70 4.31 -8.29
CA ARG A 130 2.27 4.53 -8.61
C ARG A 130 1.40 3.45 -7.98
N TRP A 131 0.18 3.83 -7.58
CA TRP A 131 -0.85 2.88 -7.18
C TRP A 131 -1.74 2.52 -8.37
N ILE A 132 -1.27 1.56 -9.16
CA ILE A 132 -1.94 1.10 -10.39
C ILE A 132 -1.84 -0.42 -10.52
N HIS A 133 -2.59 -0.98 -11.48
CA HIS A 133 -2.60 -2.42 -11.71
C HIS A 133 -1.44 -2.87 -12.63
N TYR A 134 -0.34 -3.38 -12.05
CA TYR A 134 0.89 -3.71 -12.79
C TYR A 134 0.86 -4.97 -13.66
N GLN A 135 -0.15 -5.84 -13.58
CA GLN A 135 -0.18 -7.15 -14.25
C GLN A 135 0.16 -7.15 -15.75
N ASN A 136 -0.15 -6.05 -16.47
CA ASN A 136 0.08 -5.90 -17.90
C ASN A 136 1.07 -4.75 -18.22
N THR A 137 1.71 -4.18 -17.20
CA THR A 137 2.73 -3.15 -17.39
C THR A 137 3.98 -3.79 -17.99
N PRO A 138 4.58 -3.19 -19.04
CA PRO A 138 5.84 -3.69 -19.58
C PRO A 138 6.93 -3.69 -18.50
N GLU A 139 7.77 -4.73 -18.48
CA GLU A 139 8.84 -4.91 -17.47
C GLU A 139 9.76 -3.69 -17.35
N GLU A 140 10.10 -3.04 -18.46
CA GLU A 140 10.94 -1.83 -18.47
C GLU A 140 10.29 -0.68 -17.70
N VAL A 141 8.98 -0.49 -17.88
CA VAL A 141 8.21 0.55 -17.20
C VAL A 141 8.04 0.21 -15.72
N GLU A 142 7.72 -1.04 -15.40
CA GLU A 142 7.63 -1.50 -13.99
C GLU A 142 8.97 -1.33 -13.28
N ARG A 143 10.09 -1.65 -13.93
CA ARG A 143 11.44 -1.47 -13.38
C ARG A 143 11.79 -0.01 -13.10
N GLU A 144 11.31 0.93 -13.90
CA GLU A 144 11.51 2.37 -13.64
C GLU A 144 10.67 2.87 -12.46
N HIS A 145 9.53 2.22 -12.19
CA HIS A 145 8.62 2.56 -11.10
C HIS A 145 9.01 1.98 -9.73
N MET A 146 10.04 1.13 -9.65
CA MET A 146 10.44 0.37 -8.44
C MET A 146 11.82 0.77 -7.94
#